data_AF-X1TND3-F1
#
_entry.id   AF-X1TND3-F1
#
_cell.length_a   1.000
_cell.length_b   1.000
_cell.length_c   1.000
_cell.angle_alpha   90.00
_cell.angle_beta   90.00
_cell.angle_gamma   90.00
#
_symmetry.space_group_name_H-M   'P 1'
#
loop_
_entity.id
_entity.type
_entity.pdbx_description
1 polymer ?
#
loop_
_entity_poly.entity_id
_entity_poly.type
_entity_poly.pdbx_seq_one_letter_code
_entity_poly.pdbx_strand_id
1 'polypeptide(L)' 'MLQLHMIPTSGDSSLLRFVDNGTEINILIDGGNRKNDCIKYLKSIGVNKVQLLIASHLDEDHIRGLRRIAN' A
#
# COMPACT_ATOMS: atom_id res chain seq x y z
N MET A 1 -16.93 -6.58 -2.10
CA MET A 1 -16.32 -6.53 -3.45
C MET A 1 -14.82 -6.29 -3.28
N LEU A 2 -13.98 -7.02 -4.00
CA LEU A 2 -12.54 -6.81 -4.02
C LEU A 2 -12.19 -5.67 -4.99
N GLN A 3 -11.34 -4.76 -4.54
CA GLN A 3 -10.79 -3.67 -5.33
C GLN A 3 -9.27 -3.84 -5.42
N LEU A 4 -8.73 -3.65 -6.62
CA LEU A 4 -7.30 -3.52 -6.85
C LEU A 4 -7.01 -2.06 -7.20
N HIS A 5 -6.07 -1.46 -6.47
CA HIS A 5 -5.53 -0.15 -6.79
C HIS A 5 -4.07 -0.31 -7.20
N MET A 6 -3.74 0.09 -8.43
CA MET A 6 -2.36 0.37 -8.82
C MET A 6 -2.02 1.77 -8.33
N ILE A 7 -1.13 1.88 -7.36
CA ILE A 7 -0.84 3.15 -6.70
C ILE A 7 0.05 3.99 -7.62
N PRO A 8 -0.28 5.26 -7.91
CA PRO A 8 0.49 6.12 -8.80
C PRO A 8 1.78 6.61 -8.11
N THR A 9 2.77 5.74 -8.05
CA THR A 9 4.12 6.00 -7.52
C THR A 9 5.17 5.71 -8.60
N SER A 10 6.43 6.07 -8.34
CA SER A 10 7.56 5.50 -9.07
C SER A 10 7.95 4.16 -8.45
N GLY A 11 8.23 3.14 -9.26
CA GLY A 11 8.37 1.75 -8.79
C GLY A 11 7.01 1.12 -8.50
N ASP A 12 7.00 -0.01 -7.80
CA ASP A 12 5.78 -0.80 -7.65
C ASP A 12 5.11 -0.57 -6.30
N SER A 13 3.78 -0.38 -6.34
CA SER A 13 2.93 -0.40 -5.15
C SER A 13 1.49 -0.69 -5.56
N SER A 14 0.87 -1.66 -4.91
CA SER A 14 -0.51 -2.05 -5.14
C SER A 14 -1.26 -2.26 -3.84
N LEU A 15 -2.55 -1.95 -3.83
CA LEU A 15 -3.44 -2.21 -2.70
C LEU A 15 -4.57 -3.14 -3.13
N LEU A 16 -4.76 -4.22 -2.38
CA LEU A 16 -6.00 -4.98 -2.37
C LEU A 16 -6.88 -4.48 -1.23
N ARG A 17 -8.10 -4.06 -1.55
CA ARG A 17 -9.08 -3.56 -0.58
C ARG A 17 -10.39 -4.33 -0.70
N PHE A 18 -10.90 -4.84 0.41
CA PHE A 18 -12.18 -5.53 0.46
C PHE A 18 -12.79 -5.44 1.86
N VAL A 19 -14.06 -5.83 1.98
CA VAL A 19 -14.75 -5.95 3.26
C VAL A 19 -14.98 -7.43 3.52
N ASP A 20 -14.55 -7.90 4.70
CA ASP A 20 -14.83 -9.23 5.21
C ASP A 20 -15.50 -9.12 6.58
N ASN A 21 -16.68 -9.74 6.74
CA ASN A 21 -17.48 -9.68 7.97
C ASN A 21 -17.66 -8.26 8.55
N GLY A 22 -17.91 -7.27 7.70
CA GLY A 22 -18.09 -5.87 8.09
C GLY A 22 -16.80 -5.12 8.44
N THR A 23 -15.64 -5.78 8.34
CA THR A 23 -14.32 -5.17 8.57
C THR A 23 -13.64 -4.88 7.24
N GLU A 24 -13.15 -3.65 7.05
CA GLU A 24 -12.30 -3.32 5.91
C GLU A 24 -10.91 -3.95 6.07
N ILE A 25 -10.50 -4.69 5.05
CA ILE A 25 -9.20 -5.31 4.92
C ILE A 25 -8.43 -4.64 3.77
N ASN A 26 -7.23 -4.17 4.09
CA ASN A 26 -6.30 -3.49 3.22
C ASN A 26 -4.99 -4.28 3.25
N ILE A 27 -4.61 -4.84 2.10
CA ILE A 27 -3.35 -5.55 1.90
C ILE A 27 -2.50 -4.71 0.95
N LEU A 28 -1.39 -4.19 1.45
CA LEU A 28 -0.43 -3.42 0.67
C LEU A 28 0.67 -4.34 0.15
N ILE A 29 0.95 -4.27 -1.14
CA ILE A 29 2.05 -4.96 -1.79
C ILE A 29 3.01 -3.88 -2.29
N ASP A 30 4.22 -3.84 -1.74
CA ASP A 30 5.26 -2.83 -1.99
C ASP A 30 4.84 -1.37 -1.70
N GLY A 31 5.82 -0.48 -1.60
CA GLY A 31 5.64 0.93 -1.24
C GLY A 31 6.12 1.93 -2.29
N GLY A 32 6.71 1.44 -3.39
CA GLY A 32 7.36 2.27 -4.38
C GLY A 32 8.70 2.87 -3.90
N ASN A 33 9.33 3.64 -4.77
CA ASN A 33 10.59 4.32 -4.52
C ASN A 33 10.41 5.64 -3.72
N ARG A 34 9.32 6.38 -3.98
CA ARG A 34 9.13 7.70 -3.38
C ARG A 34 8.49 7.61 -1.98
N LYS A 35 9.20 8.17 -1.00
CA LYS A 35 8.87 8.10 0.45
C LYS A 35 7.43 8.43 0.85
N ASN A 36 6.68 9.21 0.07
CA ASN A 36 5.37 9.72 0.48
C ASN A 36 4.23 9.39 -0.49
N ASP A 37 4.50 8.94 -1.71
CA ASP A 37 3.46 8.84 -2.75
C ASP A 37 2.41 7.79 -2.36
N CYS A 38 2.88 6.62 -1.91
CA CYS A 38 2.01 5.55 -1.41
C CYS A 38 1.15 6.02 -0.22
N ILE A 39 1.75 6.62 0.81
CA ILE A 39 1.01 7.12 1.99
C ILE A 39 -0.01 8.20 1.62
N LYS A 40 0.35 9.13 0.74
CA LYS A 40 -0.56 10.18 0.29
C LYS A 40 -1.75 9.57 -0.44
N TYR A 41 -1.51 8.57 -1.29
CA TYR A 41 -2.58 7.86 -1.99
C TYR A 41 -3.50 7.13 -1.02
N LEU A 42 -2.96 6.30 -0.10
CA LEU A 42 -3.74 5.58 0.90
C LEU A 42 -4.65 6.54 1.71
N LYS A 43 -4.09 7.66 2.19
CA LYS A 43 -4.86 8.70 2.89
C LYS A 43 -5.95 9.32 2.01
N SER A 44 -5.67 9.57 0.73
CA SER A 44 -6.64 10.17 -0.19
C SER A 44 -7.87 9.30 -0.44
N ILE A 45 -7.74 7.97 -0.29
CA ILE A 45 -8.84 7.00 -0.44
C ILE A 45 -9.40 6.51 0.91
N GLY A 46 -9.01 7.15 2.02
CA GLY A 46 -9.51 6.85 3.36
C GLY A 46 -8.91 5.60 4.03
N VAL A 47 -7.81 5.06 3.50
CA VAL A 47 -7.12 3.90 4.09
C VAL A 47 -6.19 4.36 5.21
N ASN A 48 -6.59 4.08 6.44
CA ASN A 48 -5.86 4.47 7.65
C ASN A 48 -5.14 3.29 8.34
N LYS A 49 -5.47 2.06 7.94
CA LYS A 49 -4.90 0.84 8.50
C LYS A 49 -4.64 -0.16 7.39
N VAL A 50 -3.43 -0.71 7.37
CA VAL A 50 -3.01 -1.82 6.52
C VAL A 50 -2.90 -3.05 7.42
N GLN A 51 -3.62 -4.12 7.09
CA GLN A 51 -3.63 -5.37 7.87
C GLN A 51 -2.44 -6.26 7.52
N LEU A 52 -2.02 -6.24 6.26
CA LEU A 52 -0.90 -7.02 5.77
C LEU A 52 -0.08 -6.18 4.79
N LEU A 53 1.23 -6.19 5.00
CA LEU A 53 2.21 -5.60 4.12
C LEU A 53 3.05 -6.74 3.54
N ILE A 54 3.13 -6.80 2.21
CA ILE A 54 3.92 -7.78 1.46
C ILE A 54 5.00 -7.00 0.73
N ALA A 55 6.27 -7.35 0.95
CA ALA A 55 7.38 -6.91 0.12
C ALA A 55 7.69 -8.02 -0.89
N SER A 56 7.60 -7.72 -2.18
CA SER A 56 7.85 -8.71 -3.25
C SER A 56 9.33 -9.11 -3.29
N HIS A 57 10.22 -8.13 -3.16
CA HIS A 57 11.67 -8.25 -3.03
C HIS A 57 12.25 -6.95 -2.44
N LEU A 58 13.57 -6.87 -2.29
CA LEU A 58 14.24 -5.80 -1.54
C LEU A 58 14.80 -4.66 -2.39
N ASP A 59 14.48 -4.63 -3.69
CA ASP A 59 14.95 -3.57 -4.57
C ASP A 59 14.35 -2.23 -4.14
N GLU A 60 15.16 -1.16 -4.26
CA GLU A 60 14.87 0.13 -3.63
C GLU A 60 13.51 0.71 -4.09
N ASP A 61 13.16 0.49 -5.34
CA ASP A 61 11.92 0.95 -5.95
C ASP A 61 10.67 0.20 -5.50
N HIS A 62 10.82 -0.84 -4.67
CA HIS A 62 9.73 -1.53 -3.98
C HIS A 62 9.65 -1.12 -2.51
N ILE A 63 10.78 -1.03 -1.80
CA ILE A 63 10.78 -0.93 -0.33
C ILE A 63 10.90 0.49 0.24
N ARG A 64 11.42 1.46 -0.51
CA ARG A 64 11.78 2.76 0.05
C ARG A 64 10.58 3.55 0.59
N GLY A 65 9.42 3.42 -0.03
CA GLY A 65 8.15 4.00 0.43
C GLY A 65 7.60 3.37 1.71
N LEU A 66 7.92 2.10 1.97
CA LEU A 66 7.43 1.36 3.14
C LEU A 66 8.00 1.89 4.46
N ARG A 67 9.17 2.54 4.43
CA ARG A 67 9.86 3.07 5.63
C ARG A 67 9.02 4.07 6.43
N ARG A 68 7.99 4.69 5.84
CA ARG A 68 7.06 5.59 6.54
C ARG A 68 5.71 4.95 6.89
N ILE A 69 5.45 3.75 6.38
CA ILE A 69 4.20 3.00 6.62
C ILE A 69 4.32 2.13 7.87
N ALA A 70 5.52 1.60 8.12
CA ALA A 70 5.82 0.75 9.28
C ALA A 70 6.22 1.52 10.57
N ASN A 71 6.01 2.83 10.62
CA ASN A 71 6.22 3.68 11.80
C ASN A 71 4.89 4.25 12.27
#